data_AF-A0A0F2QEM9-F1
#
_entry.id   AF-A0A0F2QEM9-F1
#
_cell.length_a   1.000
_cell.length_b   1.000
_cell.length_c   1.000
_cell.angle_alpha   90.00
_cell.angle_beta   90.00
_cell.angle_gamma   90.00
#
_symmetry.space_group_name_H-M   'P 1'
#
loop_
_entity.id
_entity.type
_entity.pdbx_description
1 polymer ?
#
loop_
_entity_poly.entity_id
_entity_poly.type
_entity_poly.pdbx_seq_one_letter_code
_entity_poly.pdbx_strand_id
1 'polypeptide(L)'
;MDNNMLVKKIFLAYIIGLILLTGCASREYLTSTKTNQKIKSEAQTKIQNISDIETWQQTDNIDLDGDEIKDKILFKCQPGSNDFTLKVNNVSTSGKGENLDGNFVIVNIDKTDKFNEIAISESGPSSDEQTAFYCYDGQELIFMGKVQGSSNSIKILGDGKVIANKRGQILQTWFYEEPYNLSKLHKLEKIPQDLYKMNSKVKMK
;
A
#
# COMPACT_ATOMS: atom_id res chain seq x y z
N MET A 1 41.16 -63.81 47.34
CA MET A 1 40.96 -62.71 48.31
C MET A 1 41.68 -61.52 47.75
N ASP A 2 40.92 -60.61 47.17
CA ASP A 2 41.26 -60.07 45.86
C ASP A 2 41.86 -58.66 45.91
N ASN A 3 43.03 -58.53 45.28
CA ASN A 3 43.67 -57.25 44.92
C ASN A 3 42.79 -56.36 44.00
N ASN A 4 41.62 -56.85 43.56
CA ASN A 4 40.59 -56.09 42.84
C ASN A 4 39.85 -55.06 43.69
N MET A 5 39.88 -55.17 45.02
CA MET A 5 39.17 -54.25 45.90
C MET A 5 39.95 -52.96 46.18
N LEU A 6 41.28 -53.00 46.06
CA LEU A 6 42.14 -51.81 46.23
C LEU A 6 42.17 -50.95 44.95
N VAL A 7 42.20 -51.58 43.77
CA VAL A 7 42.20 -50.88 42.46
C VAL A 7 40.86 -50.15 42.20
N LYS A 8 39.73 -50.72 42.65
CA LYS A 8 38.41 -50.07 42.54
C LYS A 8 38.26 -48.81 43.40
N LYS A 9 38.92 -48.73 44.56
CA LYS A 9 38.86 -47.53 45.43
C LYS A 9 39.69 -46.37 44.88
N ILE A 10 40.80 -46.65 44.19
CA ILE A 10 41.64 -45.63 43.56
C ILE A 10 40.96 -45.07 42.28
N PHE A 11 40.25 -45.90 41.51
CA PHE A 11 39.50 -45.45 40.33
C PHE A 11 38.27 -44.57 40.67
N LEU A 12 37.62 -44.79 41.81
CA LEU A 12 36.44 -44.00 42.19
C LEU A 12 36.79 -42.60 42.70
N ALA A 13 37.98 -42.41 43.29
CA ALA A 13 38.45 -41.09 43.72
C ALA A 13 38.85 -40.19 42.54
N TYR A 14 39.29 -40.76 41.41
CA TYR A 14 39.69 -40.00 40.22
C TYR A 14 38.50 -39.47 39.41
N ILE A 15 37.37 -40.18 39.41
CA ILE A 15 36.16 -39.78 38.67
C ILE A 15 35.42 -38.63 39.37
N ILE A 16 35.46 -38.55 40.71
CA ILE A 16 34.81 -37.47 41.46
C ILE A 16 35.66 -36.18 41.41
N GLY A 17 36.99 -36.29 41.27
CA GLY A 17 37.88 -35.13 41.08
C GLY A 17 37.73 -34.42 39.73
N LEU A 18 37.32 -35.11 38.66
CA LEU A 18 37.12 -34.51 37.33
C LEU A 18 35.78 -33.77 37.16
N ILE A 19 34.79 -34.08 37.99
CA ILE A 19 33.44 -33.50 37.88
C ILE A 19 33.37 -32.07 38.48
N LEU A 20 34.27 -31.72 39.41
CA LEU A 20 34.28 -30.39 40.02
C LEU A 20 35.01 -29.32 39.19
N LEU A 21 35.92 -29.70 38.28
CA LEU A 21 36.59 -28.77 37.36
C LEU A 21 35.81 -28.50 36.06
N THR A 22 34.89 -29.39 35.69
CA THR A 22 34.05 -29.24 34.49
C THR A 22 32.73 -28.51 34.75
N GLY A 23 32.33 -28.36 36.02
CA GLY A 23 31.10 -27.67 36.43
C GLY A 23 31.09 -26.15 36.15
N CYS A 24 32.20 -25.44 36.36
CA CYS A 24 32.28 -24.00 36.05
C CYS A 24 32.27 -23.73 34.54
N ALA A 25 33.09 -24.47 33.77
CA ALA A 25 33.18 -24.31 32.33
C ALA A 25 31.87 -24.67 31.61
N SER A 26 31.17 -25.72 32.05
CA SER A 26 29.87 -26.09 31.48
C SER A 26 28.77 -25.06 31.79
N ARG A 27 28.81 -24.42 32.96
CA ARG A 27 27.85 -23.36 33.33
C ARG A 27 28.06 -22.09 32.51
N GLU A 28 29.31 -21.68 32.28
CA GLU A 28 29.65 -20.54 31.40
C GLU A 28 29.33 -20.81 29.92
N TYR A 29 29.51 -22.06 29.48
CA TYR A 29 29.14 -22.48 28.13
C TYR A 29 27.61 -22.50 27.93
N LEU A 30 26.85 -22.95 28.93
CA LEU A 30 25.38 -22.95 28.90
C LEU A 30 24.78 -21.53 29.01
N THR A 31 25.42 -20.62 29.75
CA THR A 31 24.97 -19.21 29.79
C THR A 31 25.27 -18.49 28.48
N SER A 32 26.47 -18.65 27.91
CA SER A 32 26.84 -18.02 26.63
C SER A 32 25.96 -18.51 25.47
N THR A 33 25.61 -19.80 25.42
CA THR A 33 24.70 -20.34 24.39
C THR A 33 23.27 -19.81 24.52
N LYS A 34 22.72 -19.74 25.74
CA LYS A 34 21.39 -19.12 25.98
C LYS A 34 21.38 -17.64 25.64
N THR A 35 22.43 -16.90 25.99
CA THR A 35 22.56 -15.48 25.65
C THR A 35 22.65 -15.29 24.13
N ASN A 36 23.43 -16.10 23.43
CA ASN A 36 23.53 -16.05 21.97
C ASN A 36 22.22 -16.43 21.26
N GLN A 37 21.45 -17.39 21.82
CA GLN A 37 20.13 -17.72 21.31
C GLN A 37 19.13 -16.56 21.52
N LYS A 38 19.15 -15.94 22.69
CA LYS A 38 18.32 -14.76 23.00
C LYS A 38 18.65 -13.57 22.08
N ILE A 39 19.93 -13.28 21.88
CA ILE A 39 20.38 -12.22 20.96
C ILE A 39 19.96 -12.53 19.52
N LYS A 40 20.07 -13.79 19.07
CA LYS A 40 19.61 -14.20 17.74
C LYS A 40 18.09 -14.06 17.58
N SER A 41 17.30 -14.47 18.58
CA SER A 41 15.85 -14.30 18.54
C SER A 41 15.45 -12.84 18.57
N GLU A 42 16.09 -12.00 19.40
CA GLU A 42 15.81 -10.57 19.46
C GLU A 42 16.21 -9.86 18.16
N ALA A 43 17.33 -10.25 17.56
CA ALA A 43 17.74 -9.77 16.24
C ALA A 43 16.77 -10.22 15.14
N GLN A 44 16.28 -11.46 15.17
CA GLN A 44 15.27 -11.94 14.23
C GLN A 44 13.93 -11.22 14.39
N THR A 45 13.47 -10.98 15.63
CA THR A 45 12.27 -10.18 15.90
C THR A 45 12.46 -8.74 15.42
N LYS A 46 13.64 -8.16 15.62
CA LYS A 46 13.96 -6.81 15.14
C LYS A 46 14.05 -6.73 13.61
N ILE A 47 14.53 -7.79 12.94
CA ILE A 47 14.60 -7.87 11.48
C ILE A 47 13.21 -8.10 10.86
N GLN A 48 12.34 -8.92 11.47
CA GLN A 48 10.94 -9.04 11.03
C GLN A 48 10.16 -7.72 11.19
N ASN A 49 10.41 -6.98 12.27
CA ASN A 49 9.77 -5.66 12.46
C ASN A 49 10.24 -4.58 11.46
N ILE A 50 11.37 -4.80 10.74
CA ILE A 50 11.85 -3.87 9.70
C ILE A 50 11.21 -4.18 8.35
N SER A 51 10.82 -5.43 8.07
CA SER A 51 10.11 -5.79 6.82
C SER A 51 8.64 -5.38 6.81
N ASP A 52 8.06 -5.08 7.97
CA ASP A 52 6.67 -4.62 8.14
C ASP A 52 6.56 -3.11 8.42
N ILE A 53 7.56 -2.31 8.07
CA ILE A 53 7.40 -0.85 8.07
C ILE A 53 6.42 -0.51 6.96
N GLU A 54 5.14 -0.47 7.34
CA GLU A 54 4.04 0.09 6.58
C GLU A 54 4.40 1.50 6.17
N THR A 55 4.99 1.62 4.99
CA THR A 55 5.58 2.86 4.53
C THR A 55 4.46 3.73 3.99
N TRP A 56 4.10 4.74 4.78
CA TRP A 56 3.20 5.79 4.34
C TRP A 56 3.91 6.64 3.28
N GLN A 57 3.26 6.85 2.14
CA GLN A 57 3.58 7.99 1.29
C GLN A 57 3.00 9.24 1.94
N GLN A 58 3.77 10.33 1.93
CA GLN A 58 3.38 11.59 2.58
C GLN A 58 3.68 12.79 1.68
N THR A 59 2.80 13.78 1.71
CA THR A 59 3.08 15.14 1.25
C THR A 59 2.38 16.17 2.14
N ASP A 60 2.93 17.38 2.24
CA ASP A 60 2.45 18.47 3.10
C ASP A 60 2.58 19.86 2.43
N ASN A 61 2.62 19.89 1.10
CA ASN A 61 2.92 21.07 0.29
C ASN A 61 1.75 21.52 -0.60
N ILE A 62 0.57 20.93 -0.45
CA ILE A 62 -0.60 21.20 -1.25
C ILE A 62 -1.74 21.70 -0.38
N ASP A 63 -2.53 22.63 -0.89
CA ASP A 63 -3.78 23.10 -0.28
C ASP A 63 -4.91 22.43 -1.07
N LEU A 64 -5.70 21.57 -0.42
CA LEU A 64 -6.73 20.75 -1.08
C LEU A 64 -8.10 21.41 -1.04
N ASP A 65 -8.40 22.19 -0.01
CA ASP A 65 -9.71 22.80 0.20
C ASP A 65 -9.74 24.32 -0.06
N GLY A 66 -8.60 24.91 -0.41
CA GLY A 66 -8.44 26.31 -0.79
C GLY A 66 -8.55 27.28 0.38
N ASP A 67 -8.20 26.86 1.59
CA ASP A 67 -8.16 27.72 2.78
C ASP A 67 -6.82 28.48 2.97
N GLU A 68 -5.91 28.36 2.00
CA GLU A 68 -4.54 28.89 1.99
C GLU A 68 -3.57 28.20 2.97
N ILE A 69 -4.01 27.18 3.69
CA ILE A 69 -3.22 26.35 4.59
C ILE A 69 -2.85 25.06 3.86
N LYS A 70 -1.62 24.57 4.07
CA LYS A 70 -1.18 23.33 3.44
C LYS A 70 -1.69 22.12 4.22
N ASP A 71 -2.26 21.17 3.49
CA ASP A 71 -2.78 19.92 3.99
C ASP A 71 -1.73 18.82 3.99
N LYS A 72 -1.73 18.04 5.07
CA LYS A 72 -0.90 16.85 5.19
C LYS A 72 -1.64 15.63 4.69
N ILE A 73 -1.16 15.02 3.61
CA ILE A 73 -1.67 13.77 3.07
C ILE A 73 -0.78 12.61 3.54
N LEU A 74 -1.40 11.56 4.05
CA LEU A 74 -0.76 10.28 4.32
C LEU A 74 -1.51 9.19 3.55
N PHE A 75 -0.81 8.48 2.68
CA PHE A 75 -1.36 7.40 1.88
C PHE A 75 -0.63 6.10 2.16
N LYS A 76 -1.39 5.05 2.47
CA LYS A 76 -0.88 3.70 2.72
C LYS A 76 -1.56 2.75 1.74
N CYS A 77 -0.79 2.26 0.80
CA CYS A 77 -1.18 1.27 -0.18
C CYS A 77 0.08 0.53 -0.64
N GLN A 78 0.03 -0.80 -0.69
CA GLN A 78 1.10 -1.56 -1.32
C GLN A 78 0.79 -1.70 -2.81
N PRO A 79 1.76 -1.56 -3.72
CA PRO A 79 1.53 -1.87 -5.13
C PRO A 79 1.01 -3.30 -5.29
N GLY A 80 -0.07 -3.46 -6.04
CA GLY A 80 -0.79 -4.72 -6.24
C GLY A 80 -1.74 -5.12 -5.11
N SER A 81 -1.92 -4.30 -4.06
CA SER A 81 -2.95 -4.56 -3.05
C SER A 81 -4.35 -4.25 -3.56
N ASN A 82 -5.36 -4.71 -2.80
CA ASN A 82 -6.77 -4.42 -3.06
C ASN A 82 -7.38 -3.45 -2.05
N ASP A 83 -6.60 -3.02 -1.06
CA ASP A 83 -7.03 -2.11 0.00
C ASP A 83 -6.01 -0.97 0.14
N PHE A 84 -6.51 0.22 0.49
CA PHE A 84 -5.70 1.36 0.86
C PHE A 84 -6.29 2.14 2.04
N THR A 85 -5.47 2.97 2.66
CA THR A 85 -5.88 4.00 3.62
C THR A 85 -5.36 5.35 3.15
N LEU A 86 -6.26 6.33 3.08
CA LEU A 86 -5.95 7.72 2.78
C LEU A 86 -6.30 8.57 4.00
N LYS A 87 -5.35 9.40 4.43
CA LYS A 87 -5.57 10.43 5.45
C LYS A 87 -5.22 11.79 4.91
N VAL A 88 -6.03 12.77 5.27
CA VAL A 88 -5.77 14.19 5.06
C VAL A 88 -5.96 14.87 6.40
N ASN A 89 -4.89 15.46 6.92
CA ASN A 89 -4.82 15.99 8.29
C ASN A 89 -5.28 14.95 9.32
N ASN A 90 -6.40 15.24 10.00
CA ASN A 90 -7.00 14.38 11.03
C ASN A 90 -8.13 13.49 10.50
N VAL A 91 -8.46 13.60 9.21
CA VAL A 91 -9.52 12.84 8.55
C VAL A 91 -8.92 11.62 7.87
N SER A 92 -9.60 10.48 7.96
CA SER A 92 -9.14 9.21 7.39
C SER A 92 -10.29 8.51 6.67
N THR A 93 -9.98 7.90 5.53
CA THR A 93 -10.86 6.97 4.83
C THR A 93 -10.08 5.75 4.38
N SER A 94 -10.80 4.66 4.11
CA SER A 94 -10.25 3.45 3.52
C SER A 94 -11.08 3.05 2.31
N GLY A 95 -10.41 2.56 1.29
CA GLY A 95 -11.04 2.17 0.04
C GLY A 95 -10.50 0.85 -0.47
N LYS A 96 -11.20 0.33 -1.49
CA LYS A 96 -10.84 -0.90 -2.17
C LYS A 96 -10.59 -0.65 -3.65
N GLY A 97 -9.71 -1.46 -4.20
CA GLY A 97 -9.42 -1.51 -5.62
C GLY A 97 -8.99 -2.90 -6.05
N GLU A 98 -8.56 -3.02 -7.30
CA GLU A 98 -8.02 -4.25 -7.87
C GLU A 98 -6.65 -3.97 -8.47
N ASN A 99 -5.60 -4.56 -7.88
CA ASN A 99 -4.21 -4.33 -8.30
C ASN A 99 -3.85 -2.83 -8.27
N LEU A 100 -4.01 -2.20 -7.10
CA LEU A 100 -3.73 -0.77 -6.87
C LEU A 100 -2.29 -0.43 -7.23
N ASP A 101 -2.06 0.74 -7.83
CA ASP A 101 -0.71 1.14 -8.26
C ASP A 101 0.21 1.46 -7.06
N GLY A 102 -0.38 1.63 -5.87
CA GLY A 102 0.34 1.90 -4.64
C GLY A 102 0.72 3.35 -4.47
N ASN A 103 0.25 4.28 -5.31
CA ASN A 103 0.49 5.72 -5.19
C ASN A 103 -0.80 6.54 -5.37
N PHE A 104 -0.68 7.85 -5.23
CA PHE A 104 -1.72 8.82 -5.56
C PHE A 104 -1.12 9.98 -6.34
N VAL A 105 -1.97 10.71 -7.05
CA VAL A 105 -1.61 11.99 -7.70
C VAL A 105 -2.61 13.08 -7.32
N ILE A 106 -2.15 14.32 -7.31
CA ILE A 106 -3.00 15.49 -7.12
C ILE A 106 -3.40 16.04 -8.48
N VAL A 107 -4.67 16.36 -8.63
CA VAL A 107 -5.23 16.95 -9.84
C VAL A 107 -6.10 18.15 -9.48
N ASN A 108 -6.41 18.97 -10.48
CA ASN A 108 -7.37 20.05 -10.35
C ASN A 108 -8.39 19.88 -11.49
N ILE A 109 -9.58 19.39 -11.15
CA ILE A 109 -10.64 19.06 -12.11
C ILE A 109 -11.34 20.33 -12.61
N ASP A 110 -11.55 21.30 -11.73
CA ASP A 110 -12.11 22.61 -12.06
C ASP A 110 -11.22 23.74 -11.52
N LYS A 111 -10.53 24.45 -12.41
CA LYS A 111 -9.63 25.54 -12.04
C LYS A 111 -10.35 26.79 -11.55
N THR A 112 -11.67 26.81 -11.66
CA THR A 112 -12.51 27.92 -11.20
C THR A 112 -13.04 27.71 -9.79
N ASP A 113 -12.96 26.48 -9.27
CA ASP A 113 -13.16 26.21 -7.86
C ASP A 113 -11.84 26.28 -7.09
N LYS A 114 -11.93 26.05 -5.78
CA LYS A 114 -10.81 26.19 -4.86
C LYS A 114 -10.15 24.85 -4.53
N PHE A 115 -10.66 23.74 -5.06
CA PHE A 115 -10.30 22.40 -4.64
C PHE A 115 -9.16 21.83 -5.48
N ASN A 116 -8.37 20.97 -4.85
CA ASN A 116 -7.51 20.03 -5.56
C ASN A 116 -7.90 18.61 -5.13
N GLU A 117 -8.08 17.73 -6.10
CA GLU A 117 -8.52 16.36 -5.87
C GLU A 117 -7.36 15.38 -5.77
N ILE A 118 -7.61 14.27 -5.08
CA ILE A 118 -6.69 13.14 -4.96
C ILE A 118 -7.20 12.04 -5.89
N ALA A 119 -6.36 11.63 -6.84
CA ALA A 119 -6.63 10.53 -7.75
C ALA A 119 -5.78 9.31 -7.38
N ILE A 120 -6.44 8.16 -7.19
CA ILE A 120 -5.82 6.87 -6.84
C ILE A 120 -6.12 5.88 -7.96
N SER A 121 -5.08 5.43 -8.64
CA SER A 121 -5.20 4.53 -9.79
C SER A 121 -5.01 3.07 -9.40
N GLU A 122 -5.68 2.21 -10.15
CA GLU A 122 -5.52 0.78 -10.13
C GLU A 122 -5.34 0.26 -11.55
N SER A 123 -4.55 -0.79 -11.68
CA SER A 123 -4.32 -1.44 -12.97
C SER A 123 -5.47 -2.37 -13.36
N GLY A 124 -6.25 -2.84 -12.39
CA GLY A 124 -7.36 -3.77 -12.59
C GLY A 124 -6.93 -5.14 -13.13
N PRO A 125 -7.85 -6.11 -13.24
CA PRO A 125 -7.61 -7.37 -13.91
C PRO A 125 -7.54 -7.15 -15.42
N SER A 126 -6.58 -7.79 -16.10
CA SER A 126 -6.48 -7.77 -17.57
C SER A 126 -6.46 -6.36 -18.19
N SER A 127 -5.76 -5.42 -17.55
CA SER A 127 -5.63 -4.02 -17.98
C SER A 127 -6.95 -3.23 -17.98
N ASP A 128 -7.86 -3.59 -17.07
CA ASP A 128 -9.07 -2.81 -16.79
C ASP A 128 -8.79 -1.69 -15.77
N GLU A 129 -7.89 -0.78 -16.15
CA GLU A 129 -7.45 0.32 -15.30
C GLU A 129 -8.64 1.18 -14.86
N GLN A 130 -8.61 1.64 -13.62
CA GLN A 130 -9.58 2.60 -13.10
C GLN A 130 -8.89 3.60 -12.17
N THR A 131 -9.51 4.77 -12.01
CA THR A 131 -9.04 5.79 -11.07
C THR A 131 -10.19 6.27 -10.22
N ALA A 132 -10.01 6.20 -8.91
CA ALA A 132 -10.90 6.73 -7.89
C ALA A 132 -10.49 8.17 -7.53
N PHE A 133 -11.46 9.06 -7.42
CA PHE A 133 -11.23 10.47 -7.07
C PHE A 133 -11.81 10.79 -5.69
N TYR A 134 -11.08 11.61 -4.94
CA TYR A 134 -11.47 12.10 -3.62
C TYR A 134 -11.27 13.61 -3.53
N CYS A 135 -12.22 14.31 -2.92
CA CYS A 135 -12.13 15.72 -2.55
C CYS A 135 -12.03 15.83 -1.03
N TYR A 136 -11.24 16.77 -0.52
CA TYR A 136 -11.24 17.16 0.89
C TYR A 136 -11.86 18.53 1.02
N ASP A 137 -12.85 18.71 1.90
CA ASP A 137 -13.60 19.96 2.05
C ASP A 137 -13.25 20.76 3.31
N GLY A 138 -12.16 20.38 3.99
CA GLY A 138 -11.76 20.91 5.29
C GLY A 138 -12.29 20.12 6.49
N GLN A 139 -13.28 19.23 6.27
CA GLN A 139 -13.94 18.47 7.34
C GLN A 139 -14.00 16.97 7.04
N GLU A 140 -14.21 16.57 5.80
CA GLU A 140 -14.34 15.18 5.37
C GLU A 140 -13.66 14.87 4.04
N LEU A 141 -13.41 13.59 3.79
CA LEU A 141 -12.93 13.06 2.51
C LEU A 141 -14.11 12.51 1.72
N ILE A 142 -14.50 13.23 0.66
CA ILE A 142 -15.63 12.94 -0.20
C ILE A 142 -15.17 12.07 -1.36
N PHE A 143 -15.65 10.82 -1.43
CA PHE A 143 -15.45 9.98 -2.62
C PHE A 143 -16.27 10.51 -3.80
N MET A 144 -15.61 10.97 -4.86
CA MET A 144 -16.24 11.67 -5.98
C MET A 144 -16.77 10.71 -7.05
N GLY A 145 -16.19 9.51 -7.13
CA GLY A 145 -16.51 8.52 -8.14
C GLY A 145 -15.26 7.82 -8.66
N LYS A 146 -15.48 6.86 -9.57
CA LYS A 146 -14.43 6.08 -10.19
C LYS A 146 -14.67 6.01 -11.69
N VAL A 147 -13.63 6.26 -12.47
CA VAL A 147 -13.71 6.26 -13.95
C VAL A 147 -12.68 5.30 -14.54
N GLN A 148 -12.88 4.88 -15.78
CA GLN A 148 -11.95 3.96 -16.46
C GLN A 148 -10.69 4.69 -16.95
N GLY A 149 -9.54 4.04 -16.77
CA GLY A 149 -8.20 4.54 -17.10
C GLY A 149 -7.36 4.83 -15.86
N SER A 150 -6.04 4.75 -16.00
CA SER A 150 -5.08 5.30 -15.04
C SER A 150 -5.09 6.83 -15.07
N SER A 151 -4.62 7.45 -13.98
CA SER A 151 -4.53 8.91 -13.81
C SER A 151 -3.70 9.59 -14.91
N ASN A 152 -2.75 8.88 -15.53
CA ASN A 152 -1.95 9.38 -16.65
C ASN A 152 -2.70 9.34 -18.01
N SER A 153 -3.74 8.51 -18.13
CA SER A 153 -4.51 8.33 -19.37
C SER A 153 -5.80 9.15 -19.42
N ILE A 154 -6.34 9.48 -18.24
CA ILE A 154 -7.55 10.29 -18.08
C ILE A 154 -7.22 11.75 -18.41
N LYS A 155 -8.08 12.40 -19.21
CA LYS A 155 -7.91 13.81 -19.54
C LYS A 155 -8.70 14.65 -18.54
N ILE A 156 -8.00 15.51 -17.81
CA ILE A 156 -8.59 16.50 -16.93
C ILE A 156 -8.50 17.86 -17.63
N LEU A 157 -9.65 18.44 -17.94
CA LEU A 157 -9.70 19.65 -18.77
C LEU A 157 -9.55 20.94 -17.97
N GLY A 158 -9.82 20.91 -16.66
CA GLY A 158 -9.74 22.07 -15.76
C GLY A 158 -10.95 23.00 -15.82
N ASP A 159 -12.03 22.61 -16.50
CA ASP A 159 -13.31 23.30 -16.58
C ASP A 159 -14.44 22.48 -15.92
N GLY A 160 -14.09 21.62 -14.96
CA GLY A 160 -15.01 20.68 -14.33
C GLY A 160 -15.27 19.41 -15.15
N LYS A 161 -14.53 19.19 -16.24
CA LYS A 161 -14.69 18.00 -17.10
C LYS A 161 -13.54 17.02 -17.01
N VAL A 162 -13.91 15.74 -17.01
CA VAL A 162 -13.00 14.59 -17.08
C VAL A 162 -13.39 13.73 -18.26
N ILE A 163 -12.42 13.33 -19.09
CA ILE A 163 -12.63 12.39 -20.20
C ILE A 163 -11.87 11.10 -19.90
N ALA A 164 -12.63 10.03 -19.67
CA ALA A 164 -12.13 8.69 -19.48
C ALA A 164 -12.09 7.92 -20.81
N ASN A 165 -11.23 6.89 -20.90
CA ASN A 165 -11.21 5.98 -22.04
C ASN A 165 -11.90 4.65 -21.66
N LYS A 166 -13.16 4.51 -22.04
CA LYS A 166 -14.01 3.39 -21.65
C LYS A 166 -13.94 2.25 -22.65
N ARG A 167 -13.77 1.01 -22.17
CA ARG A 167 -13.94 -0.20 -22.97
C ARG A 167 -15.44 -0.47 -23.21
N GLY A 168 -15.83 -0.62 -24.47
CA GLY A 168 -17.17 -1.04 -24.86
C GLY A 168 -17.52 -2.43 -24.30
N GLN A 169 -18.76 -2.59 -23.82
CA GLN A 169 -19.21 -3.84 -23.17
C GLN A 169 -20.16 -4.69 -24.02
N ILE A 170 -20.67 -4.18 -25.15
CA ILE A 170 -21.77 -4.82 -25.88
C ILE A 170 -21.29 -5.57 -27.13
N LEU A 171 -20.47 -4.93 -27.98
CA LEU A 171 -20.03 -5.49 -29.26
C LEU A 171 -18.54 -5.25 -29.45
N GLN A 172 -17.75 -6.34 -29.39
CA GLN A 172 -16.28 -6.39 -29.54
C GLN A 172 -15.47 -5.52 -28.57
N THR A 173 -14.15 -5.73 -28.51
CA THR A 173 -13.25 -4.85 -27.74
C THR A 173 -12.99 -3.59 -28.56
N TRP A 174 -13.65 -2.51 -28.20
CA TRP A 174 -13.36 -1.16 -28.70
C TRP A 174 -13.37 -0.19 -27.53
N PHE A 175 -12.82 1.00 -27.77
CA PHE A 175 -12.59 2.01 -26.76
C PHE A 175 -13.20 3.33 -27.22
N TYR A 176 -13.80 4.07 -26.31
CA TYR A 176 -14.42 5.36 -26.58
C TYR A 176 -14.22 6.35 -25.45
N GLU A 177 -14.28 7.63 -25.81
CA GLU A 177 -14.22 8.71 -24.82
C GLU A 177 -15.55 8.81 -24.06
N GLU A 178 -15.46 8.70 -22.74
CA GLU A 178 -16.58 8.85 -21.83
C GLU A 178 -16.38 10.12 -21.00
N PRO A 179 -17.12 11.19 -21.30
CA PRO A 179 -17.01 12.45 -20.59
C PRO A 179 -17.86 12.43 -19.31
N TYR A 180 -17.33 13.09 -18.29
CA TYR A 180 -17.93 13.30 -16.99
C TYR A 180 -17.91 14.79 -16.67
N ASN A 181 -18.95 15.27 -15.99
CA ASN A 181 -18.97 16.59 -15.37
C ASN A 181 -18.84 16.45 -13.85
N LEU A 182 -18.14 17.40 -13.25
CA LEU A 182 -18.15 17.61 -11.82
C LEU A 182 -19.49 18.25 -11.42
N SER A 183 -20.22 17.57 -10.54
CA SER A 183 -21.48 18.09 -10.01
C SER A 183 -21.26 19.04 -8.84
N LYS A 184 -22.29 19.79 -8.46
CA LYS A 184 -22.24 20.69 -7.29
C LYS A 184 -21.94 19.97 -5.97
N LEU A 185 -22.20 18.66 -5.92
CA LEU A 185 -21.90 17.80 -4.76
C LEU A 185 -20.51 17.16 -4.85
N HIS A 186 -19.65 17.67 -5.74
CA HIS A 186 -18.30 17.18 -5.99
C HIS A 186 -18.29 15.70 -6.39
N LYS A 187 -19.27 15.28 -7.20
CA LYS A 187 -19.33 13.94 -7.78
C LYS A 187 -19.06 13.98 -9.27
N LEU A 188 -18.36 12.98 -9.79
CA LEU A 188 -18.19 12.79 -11.22
C LEU A 188 -19.44 12.12 -11.79
N GLU A 189 -20.20 12.86 -12.58
CA GLU A 189 -21.42 12.41 -13.22
C GLU A 189 -21.19 12.20 -14.71
N LYS A 190 -21.47 10.99 -15.18
CA LYS A 190 -21.35 10.65 -16.61
C LYS A 190 -22.28 11.55 -17.41
N ILE A 191 -21.75 12.17 -18.47
CA ILE A 191 -22.57 12.90 -19.44
C ILE A 191 -23.17 11.86 -20.40
N PRO A 192 -24.51 11.75 -20.50
CA PRO A 192 -25.14 10.86 -21.47
C PRO A 192 -24.71 11.21 -22.90
N GLN A 193 -24.44 10.17 -23.70
CA GLN A 193 -24.12 10.29 -25.11
C GLN A 193 -25.08 9.42 -25.90
N ASP A 194 -25.75 10.00 -26.90
CA ASP A 194 -26.65 9.26 -27.77
C ASP A 194 -25.89 8.31 -28.70
N LEU A 195 -24.68 8.72 -29.12
CA LEU A 195 -23.82 7.97 -30.02
C LEU A 195 -22.37 8.02 -29.53
N TYR A 196 -21.69 6.89 -29.67
CA TYR A 196 -20.27 6.77 -29.37
C TYR A 196 -19.48 6.65 -30.68
N LYS A 197 -18.44 7.48 -30.81
CA LYS A 197 -17.63 7.50 -32.03
C LYS A 197 -16.73 6.27 -32.11
N MET A 198 -16.94 5.42 -33.11
CA MET A 198 -16.08 4.28 -33.41
C MET A 198 -15.15 4.62 -34.57
N ASN A 199 -13.89 4.96 -34.27
CA ASN A 199 -12.88 5.32 -35.28
C ASN A 199 -12.17 4.09 -35.86
N SER A 200 -12.92 3.19 -36.49
CA SER A 200 -12.36 1.98 -37.10
C SER A 200 -12.07 2.18 -38.59
N LYS A 201 -10.80 2.03 -38.99
CA LYS A 201 -10.43 1.97 -40.41
C LYS A 201 -10.71 0.56 -40.93
N VAL A 202 -11.71 0.43 -41.79
CA VAL A 202 -12.01 -0.83 -42.48
C VAL A 202 -11.47 -0.79 -43.91
N LYS A 203 -10.86 -1.88 -44.37
CA LYS A 203 -10.59 -2.11 -45.79
C LYS A 203 -11.65 -3.06 -46.33
N MET A 204 -12.33 -2.65 -47.40
CA MET A 204 -13.07 -3.61 -48.20
C MET A 204 -12.10 -4.52 -48.94
N LYS A 205 -12.41 -5.82 -48.95
CA LYS A 205 -11.79 -6.79 -49.86
C LYS A 205 -12.53 -6.79 -51.18
#